data_AF-A0A7X7YEJ6-F1
#
_entry.id   AF-A0A7X7YEJ6-F1
#
_cell.length_a   1.000
_cell.length_b   1.000
_cell.length_c   1.000
_cell.angle_alpha   90.00
_cell.angle_beta   90.00
_cell.angle_gamma   90.00
#
_symmetry.space_group_name_H-M   'P 1'
#
loop_
_entity.id
_entity.type
_entity.pdbx_description
1 polymer ?
#
loop_
_entity_poly.entity_id
_entity_poly.type
_entity_poly.pdbx_seq_one_letter_code
_entity_poly.pdbx_strand_id
1 'polypeptide(L)'
;MSRRSSARRYLGPRPAVAGFTLVELLAVLACLGMILWMAGQLLFPMRTAAERQRAQVEARQTARSAADYMAFVLRGATDGVPGGGAMFRSPLAIMTWVVTGNQGSTGSNPGCPGADDCVQTAFNNVARASDGNLADEGTDIITVGQFEESTLMRNANTSWPGNNSTTTAYWFYEQGCEAYIPPALPAGDDARNLALFDSVTGKGTHGGSPNFSKLMVAFDESRRYLFYQITDYLSGSNTTTCSGPADPPCQVSGKRMPCVAVEAYPDTAALNAPGGVRALTGIVHLTTGMRFMTFRVCNRWLQQRNGLFDPTADANCPAEGDGNTPGWTSLLPNVEDLQIAYIYDDGRVMNTAHLRLATEPVAGGCDTATGVPCQGFHGDPAAILDIAHVIGFRVTVVARSSAEVVWESPAQLRRVVEDTGVPAGSPDRFRRHVVSVNALLRNRVPMT
;
A
#
# COMPACT_ATOMS: atom_id res chain seq x y z
N MET A 1 -112.30 31.77 -13.89
CA MET A 1 -111.49 30.54 -14.03
C MET A 1 -110.08 30.91 -14.43
N SER A 2 -109.10 30.64 -13.56
CA SER A 2 -107.76 30.12 -13.92
C SER A 2 -106.84 30.30 -12.70
N ARG A 3 -106.54 29.17 -12.05
CA ARG A 3 -105.51 29.04 -11.01
C ARG A 3 -104.14 29.08 -11.69
N ARG A 4 -103.18 29.84 -11.15
CA ARG A 4 -101.76 29.43 -11.14
C ARG A 4 -101.06 29.84 -9.86
N SER A 5 -100.49 28.82 -9.24
CA SER A 5 -99.46 28.80 -8.20
C SER A 5 -98.18 29.51 -8.63
N SER A 6 -97.49 30.20 -7.71
CA SER A 6 -96.01 30.24 -7.68
C SER A 6 -95.48 30.81 -6.35
N ALA A 7 -94.82 29.91 -5.61
CA ALA A 7 -93.64 30.08 -4.77
C ALA A 7 -93.45 31.42 -4.00
N ARG A 8 -93.84 31.42 -2.72
CA ARG A 8 -93.10 32.19 -1.71
C ARG A 8 -91.98 31.30 -1.16
N ARG A 9 -90.74 31.61 -1.53
CA ARG A 9 -89.55 31.14 -0.82
C ARG A 9 -89.71 31.52 0.65
N TYR A 10 -89.80 30.53 1.53
CA TYR A 10 -89.44 30.74 2.91
C TYR A 10 -87.94 31.05 2.93
N LEU A 11 -87.61 32.33 3.12
CA LEU A 11 -86.34 32.74 3.68
C LEU A 11 -86.30 32.12 5.09
N GLY A 12 -85.82 30.89 5.17
CA GLY A 12 -85.35 30.34 6.44
C GLY A 12 -84.33 31.33 7.04
N PRO A 13 -84.23 31.41 8.37
CA PRO A 13 -83.24 32.26 9.00
C PRO A 13 -81.88 31.93 8.37
N ARG A 14 -81.22 32.92 7.78
CA ARG A 14 -79.79 32.81 7.52
C ARG A 14 -79.19 32.32 8.84
N PRO A 15 -78.41 31.23 8.90
CA PRO A 15 -77.66 30.94 10.11
C PRO A 15 -76.92 32.23 10.42
N ALA A 16 -77.22 32.82 11.58
CA ALA A 16 -76.45 33.94 12.09
C ALA A 16 -75.00 33.48 11.96
N VAL A 17 -74.18 34.25 11.25
CA VAL A 17 -72.74 34.04 11.28
C VAL A 17 -72.40 34.13 12.75
N ALA A 18 -72.23 32.98 13.40
CA ALA A 18 -71.95 32.89 14.81
C ALA A 18 -70.61 33.59 14.97
N GLY A 19 -70.65 34.80 15.54
CA GLY A 19 -69.45 35.55 15.84
C GLY A 19 -68.57 34.66 16.70
N PHE A 20 -67.33 34.47 16.28
CA PHE A 20 -66.35 33.65 16.97
C PHE A 20 -66.32 34.09 18.44
N THR A 21 -66.76 33.22 19.34
CA THR A 21 -66.74 33.57 20.76
C THR A 21 -65.28 33.58 21.20
N LEU A 22 -64.90 34.53 22.06
CA LEU A 22 -63.52 34.64 22.56
C LEU A 22 -63.05 33.33 23.23
N VAL A 23 -63.99 32.55 23.77
CA VAL A 23 -63.78 31.22 24.34
C VAL A 23 -63.42 30.16 23.27
N GLU A 24 -64.12 30.13 22.13
CA GLU A 24 -63.75 29.25 21.02
C GLU A 24 -62.36 29.60 20.46
N LEU A 25 -62.04 30.90 20.36
CA LEU A 25 -60.72 31.34 19.89
C LEU A 25 -59.61 30.91 20.85
N LEU A 26 -59.84 31.01 22.16
CA LEU A 26 -58.93 30.51 23.20
C LEU A 26 -58.78 28.98 23.17
N ALA A 27 -59.88 28.25 22.99
CA ALA A 27 -59.84 26.78 22.91
C ALA A 27 -59.06 26.31 21.68
N VAL A 28 -59.26 26.95 20.52
CA VAL A 28 -58.48 26.67 19.30
C VAL A 28 -57.01 27.00 19.52
N LEU A 29 -56.68 28.17 20.10
CA LEU A 29 -55.29 28.54 20.42
C LEU A 29 -54.62 27.55 21.38
N ALA A 30 -55.33 27.09 22.41
CA ALA A 30 -54.82 26.11 23.36
C ALA A 30 -54.56 24.75 22.70
N CYS A 31 -55.48 24.29 21.84
CA CYS A 31 -55.29 23.05 21.07
C CYS A 31 -54.12 23.17 20.09
N LEU A 32 -54.01 24.30 19.39
CA LEU A 32 -52.93 24.56 18.42
C LEU A 32 -51.57 24.62 19.14
N GLY A 33 -51.52 25.24 20.33
CA GLY A 33 -50.35 25.26 21.20
C GLY A 33 -49.93 23.86 21.65
N MET A 34 -50.89 23.01 22.06
CA MET A 34 -50.59 21.61 22.41
C MET A 34 -50.08 20.80 21.23
N ILE A 35 -50.65 20.96 20.03
CA ILE A 35 -50.21 20.25 18.83
C ILE A 35 -48.81 20.71 18.43
N LEU A 36 -48.54 22.02 18.43
CA LEU A 36 -47.21 22.58 18.17
C LEU A 36 -46.17 22.07 19.17
N TRP A 37 -46.53 22.00 20.45
CA TRP A 37 -45.67 21.42 21.48
C TRP A 37 -45.39 19.94 21.19
N MET A 38 -46.41 19.12 20.95
CA MET A 38 -46.24 17.69 20.65
C MET A 38 -45.39 17.47 19.39
N ALA A 39 -45.63 18.24 18.33
CA ALA A 39 -44.84 18.18 17.10
C ALA A 39 -43.38 18.59 17.36
N GLY A 40 -43.15 19.65 18.16
CA GLY A 40 -41.82 20.07 18.60
C GLY A 40 -41.09 18.97 19.37
N GLN A 41 -41.77 18.30 20.30
CA GLN A 41 -41.23 17.18 21.08
C GLN A 41 -40.84 15.98 20.22
N LEU A 42 -41.42 15.80 19.03
CA LEU A 42 -41.07 14.72 18.10
C LEU A 42 -39.92 15.11 17.15
N LEU A 43 -39.83 16.38 16.73
CA LEU A 43 -38.84 16.84 15.76
C LEU A 43 -37.40 16.78 16.29
N PHE A 44 -37.18 17.16 17.55
CA PHE A 44 -35.85 17.11 18.16
C PHE A 44 -35.25 15.69 18.31
N PRO A 45 -35.97 14.68 18.85
CA PRO A 45 -35.46 13.32 18.91
C PRO A 45 -35.28 12.69 17.52
N MET A 46 -36.15 13.00 16.55
CA MET A 46 -35.96 12.51 15.17
C MET A 46 -34.70 13.08 14.52
N ARG A 47 -34.44 14.39 14.67
CA ARG A 47 -33.22 15.01 14.14
C ARG A 47 -31.96 14.41 14.78
N THR A 48 -31.94 14.27 16.10
CA THR A 48 -30.79 13.68 16.80
C THR A 48 -30.57 12.20 16.44
N ALA A 49 -31.64 11.43 16.24
CA ALA A 49 -31.53 10.07 15.73
C ALA A 49 -30.96 10.01 14.31
N ALA A 50 -31.39 10.91 13.43
CA ALA A 50 -30.88 11.01 12.07
C ALA A 50 -29.40 11.42 12.02
N GLU A 51 -28.98 12.38 12.86
CA GLU A 51 -27.57 12.79 12.98
C GLU A 51 -26.69 11.63 13.48
N ARG A 52 -27.16 10.84 14.45
CA ARG A 52 -26.46 9.63 14.94
C ARG A 52 -26.32 8.58 13.85
N GLN A 53 -27.40 8.30 13.12
CA GLN A 53 -27.38 7.33 12.03
C GLN A 53 -26.42 7.76 10.92
N ARG A 54 -26.45 9.05 10.54
CA ARG A 54 -25.53 9.60 9.55
C ARG A 54 -24.08 9.44 9.97
N ALA A 55 -23.72 9.85 11.18
CA ALA A 55 -22.35 9.74 11.70
C ALA A 55 -21.87 8.29 11.77
N GLN A 56 -22.76 7.36 12.14
CA GLN A 56 -22.43 5.93 12.18
C GLN A 56 -22.24 5.33 10.78
N VAL A 57 -23.07 5.71 9.80
CA VAL A 57 -22.95 5.23 8.42
C VAL A 57 -21.68 5.78 7.77
N GLU A 58 -21.35 7.05 8.01
CA GLU A 58 -20.12 7.67 7.51
C GLU A 58 -18.87 6.93 8.01
N ALA A 59 -18.73 6.76 9.33
CA ALA A 59 -17.59 6.03 9.90
C ALA A 59 -17.49 4.59 9.35
N ARG A 60 -18.63 3.93 9.14
CA ARG A 60 -18.69 2.60 8.53
C ARG A 60 -18.21 2.57 7.08
N GLN A 61 -18.64 3.53 6.27
CA GLN A 61 -18.26 3.61 4.87
C GLN A 61 -16.77 3.87 4.73
N THR A 62 -16.22 4.82 5.49
CA THR A 62 -14.79 5.15 5.48
C THR A 62 -13.92 3.98 5.93
N ALA A 63 -14.29 3.28 7.01
CA ALA A 63 -13.51 2.13 7.48
C ALA A 63 -13.52 0.99 6.45
N ARG A 64 -14.67 0.72 5.82
CA ARG A 64 -14.79 -0.33 4.79
C ARG A 64 -14.02 0.03 3.53
N SER A 65 -14.15 1.24 3.01
CA SER A 65 -13.43 1.66 1.81
C SER A 65 -11.91 1.64 2.03
N ALA A 66 -11.44 2.05 3.21
CA ALA A 66 -10.03 1.95 3.58
C ALA A 66 -9.55 0.49 3.65
N ALA A 67 -10.28 -0.37 4.36
CA ALA A 67 -9.94 -1.78 4.49
C ALA A 67 -9.95 -2.51 3.14
N ASP A 68 -10.95 -2.26 2.30
CA ASP A 68 -11.07 -2.86 0.97
C ASP A 68 -9.95 -2.41 0.03
N TYR A 69 -9.60 -1.12 0.05
CA TYR A 69 -8.49 -0.58 -0.74
C TYR A 69 -7.15 -1.17 -0.29
N MET A 70 -6.88 -1.17 1.01
CA MET A 70 -5.67 -1.78 1.58
C MET A 70 -5.59 -3.26 1.21
N ALA A 71 -6.68 -4.02 1.38
CA ALA A 71 -6.72 -5.44 1.04
C ALA A 71 -6.49 -5.68 -0.47
N PHE A 72 -7.02 -4.82 -1.34
CA PHE A 72 -6.78 -4.89 -2.77
C PHE A 72 -5.28 -4.73 -3.10
N VAL A 73 -4.64 -3.71 -2.52
CA VAL A 73 -3.21 -3.45 -2.75
C VAL A 73 -2.34 -4.54 -2.13
N LEU A 74 -2.60 -4.96 -0.89
CA LEU A 74 -1.82 -6.01 -0.24
C LEU A 74 -1.92 -7.36 -0.95
N ARG A 75 -3.08 -7.70 -1.54
CA ARG A 75 -3.22 -8.91 -2.39
C ARG A 75 -2.37 -8.85 -3.65
N GLY A 76 -2.10 -7.64 -4.14
CA GLY A 76 -1.23 -7.38 -5.30
C GLY A 76 0.25 -7.49 -4.99
N ALA A 77 0.65 -7.64 -3.72
CA ALA A 77 2.05 -7.83 -3.35
C ALA A 77 2.56 -9.20 -3.80
N THR A 78 3.77 -9.25 -4.36
CA THR A 78 4.33 -10.47 -4.96
C THR A 78 5.83 -10.60 -4.70
N ASP A 79 6.31 -11.84 -4.62
CA ASP A 79 7.72 -12.16 -4.37
C ASP A 79 8.69 -11.70 -5.47
N GLY A 80 8.19 -11.34 -6.66
CA GLY A 80 9.02 -10.76 -7.73
C GLY A 80 10.00 -11.70 -8.43
N VAL A 81 10.17 -12.92 -7.94
CA VAL A 81 11.03 -13.97 -8.50
C VAL A 81 10.15 -15.10 -9.04
N PRO A 82 9.87 -15.13 -10.36
CA PRO A 82 9.02 -16.15 -10.98
C PRO A 82 9.60 -17.57 -10.84
N GLY A 83 8.73 -18.59 -10.83
CA GLY A 83 9.15 -20.00 -10.93
C GLY A 83 9.64 -20.63 -9.62
N GLY A 84 9.51 -19.93 -8.50
CA GLY A 84 9.48 -20.53 -7.18
C GLY A 84 8.21 -21.39 -7.05
N GLY A 85 8.33 -22.71 -6.92
CA GLY A 85 7.23 -23.50 -6.37
C GLY A 85 6.86 -22.99 -4.96
N ALA A 86 5.86 -23.60 -4.31
CA ALA A 86 5.35 -23.18 -3.00
C ALA A 86 6.40 -23.00 -1.85
N MET A 87 7.66 -23.39 -2.08
CA MET A 87 8.79 -23.35 -1.15
C MET A 87 9.72 -22.13 -1.29
N PHE A 88 9.63 -21.32 -2.35
CA PHE A 88 10.46 -20.11 -2.46
C PHE A 88 9.61 -18.87 -2.29
N ARG A 89 9.78 -18.20 -1.14
CA ARG A 89 9.11 -16.95 -0.80
C ARG A 89 10.17 -15.90 -0.57
N SER A 90 10.11 -14.81 -1.32
CA SER A 90 11.12 -13.78 -1.29
C SER A 90 10.63 -12.64 -0.39
N PRO A 91 11.44 -12.13 0.55
CA PRO A 91 11.03 -11.01 1.38
C PRO A 91 10.62 -9.77 0.55
N LEU A 92 10.98 -9.66 -0.73
CA LEU A 92 10.60 -8.56 -1.64
C LEU A 92 9.10 -8.21 -1.67
N ALA A 93 8.20 -9.17 -1.42
CA ALA A 93 6.76 -8.86 -1.36
C ALA A 93 6.43 -7.89 -0.20
N ILE A 94 7.21 -7.94 0.88
CA ILE A 94 6.98 -7.18 2.11
C ILE A 94 8.32 -6.63 2.61
N MET A 95 8.51 -5.32 2.44
CA MET A 95 9.75 -4.67 2.85
C MET A 95 9.62 -4.18 4.28
N THR A 96 10.44 -4.76 5.16
CA THR A 96 10.58 -4.33 6.55
C THR A 96 11.88 -3.58 6.81
N TRP A 97 12.95 -4.00 6.13
CA TRP A 97 14.29 -3.43 6.25
C TRP A 97 14.95 -3.40 4.88
N VAL A 98 15.77 -2.38 4.64
CA VAL A 98 16.64 -2.27 3.47
C VAL A 98 18.03 -1.87 3.95
N VAL A 99 19.08 -2.44 3.35
CA VAL A 99 20.45 -1.94 3.59
C VAL A 99 20.67 -0.78 2.62
N THR A 100 21.23 0.32 3.08
CA THR A 100 21.62 1.46 2.25
C THR A 100 23.13 1.53 2.09
N GLY A 101 23.59 2.14 1.00
CA GLY A 101 25.03 2.31 0.74
C GLY A 101 25.71 1.14 0.02
N ASN A 102 26.93 1.41 -0.46
CA ASN A 102 27.75 0.50 -1.26
C ASN A 102 28.71 -0.24 -0.33
N GLN A 103 28.33 -1.44 0.10
CA GLN A 103 29.15 -2.21 1.03
C GLN A 103 30.18 -3.02 0.23
N GLY A 104 31.47 -2.68 0.32
CA GLY A 104 32.54 -3.26 -0.52
C GLY A 104 32.95 -4.72 -0.24
N SER A 105 32.04 -5.62 0.16
CA SER A 105 32.37 -7.04 0.47
C SER A 105 31.55 -8.03 -0.38
N THR A 106 32.13 -9.18 -0.72
CA THR A 106 31.55 -10.23 -1.58
C THR A 106 30.68 -11.24 -0.83
N GLY A 107 29.82 -10.77 0.09
CA GLY A 107 28.96 -11.60 0.95
C GLY A 107 27.45 -11.54 0.63
N SER A 108 26.65 -12.24 1.43
CA SER A 108 25.21 -11.99 1.54
C SER A 108 24.98 -10.64 2.22
N ASN A 109 23.88 -9.94 1.91
CA ASN A 109 23.55 -8.73 2.66
C ASN A 109 23.26 -9.06 4.13
N PRO A 110 23.74 -8.26 5.10
CA PRO A 110 23.48 -8.51 6.52
C PRO A 110 21.97 -8.48 6.78
N GLY A 111 21.48 -9.34 7.67
CA GLY A 111 20.11 -9.24 8.14
C GLY A 111 20.01 -8.09 9.14
N CYS A 112 19.35 -7.04 8.70
CA CYS A 112 19.23 -5.76 9.38
C CYS A 112 18.30 -5.80 10.60
N PRO A 113 18.85 -5.93 11.82
CA PRO A 113 18.60 -4.87 12.80
C PRO A 113 19.89 -4.41 13.51
N GLY A 114 20.01 -3.09 13.76
CA GLY A 114 21.09 -2.49 14.57
C GLY A 114 22.39 -2.11 13.84
N ALA A 115 22.46 -2.20 12.50
CA ALA A 115 23.59 -1.70 11.73
C ALA A 115 23.33 -0.29 11.18
N ASP A 116 24.37 0.57 11.15
CA ASP A 116 24.29 1.99 10.78
C ASP A 116 23.74 2.24 9.36
N ASP A 117 23.95 1.30 8.45
CA ASP A 117 23.51 1.36 7.06
C ASP A 117 22.07 0.83 6.85
N CYS A 118 21.44 0.26 7.88
CA CYS A 118 20.12 -0.36 7.76
C CYS A 118 18.99 0.64 8.00
N VAL A 119 18.05 0.69 7.05
CA VAL A 119 16.88 1.55 7.10
C VAL A 119 15.61 0.70 7.27
N GLN A 120 14.85 1.01 8.32
CA GLN A 120 13.55 0.40 8.58
C GLN A 120 12.48 0.99 7.65
N THR A 121 11.75 0.13 6.95
CA THR A 121 10.77 0.52 5.92
C THR A 121 9.33 0.12 6.29
N ALA A 122 9.15 -0.65 7.36
CA ALA A 122 7.84 -0.93 7.96
C ALA A 122 7.93 -0.82 9.49
N PHE A 123 6.87 -0.34 10.12
CA PHE A 123 6.80 -0.09 11.55
C PHE A 123 5.51 -0.70 12.10
N ASN A 124 5.62 -1.39 13.22
CA ASN A 124 4.46 -1.82 14.00
C ASN A 124 4.35 -0.89 15.21
N ASN A 125 3.17 -0.32 15.42
CA ASN A 125 2.83 0.52 16.56
C ASN A 125 3.81 1.69 16.76
N VAL A 126 3.79 2.63 15.79
CA VAL A 126 4.66 3.81 15.77
C VAL A 126 4.52 4.59 17.07
N ALA A 127 5.65 4.85 17.71
CA ALA A 127 5.72 5.62 18.95
C ALA A 127 6.50 6.91 18.74
N ARG A 128 5.81 8.03 18.98
CA ARG A 128 6.35 9.36 18.71
C ARG A 128 7.67 9.67 19.42
N ALA A 129 7.86 9.10 20.60
CA ALA A 129 9.05 9.31 21.42
C ALA A 129 10.31 8.63 20.86
N SER A 130 10.19 7.47 20.20
CA SER A 130 11.33 6.72 19.64
C SER A 130 11.47 6.89 18.14
N ASP A 131 10.34 6.97 17.43
CA ASP A 131 10.31 6.86 15.97
C ASP A 131 10.16 8.25 15.32
N GLY A 132 9.85 9.27 16.11
CA GLY A 132 9.61 10.64 15.63
C GLY A 132 8.21 10.81 15.04
N ASN A 133 8.09 11.69 14.05
CA ASN A 133 6.80 12.10 13.47
C ASN A 133 6.51 11.34 12.15
N LEU A 134 6.63 10.00 12.18
CA LEU A 134 6.44 9.16 10.99
C LEU A 134 4.97 8.97 10.62
N ALA A 135 4.12 8.78 11.63
CA ALA A 135 2.69 8.49 11.51
C ALA A 135 1.98 8.88 12.82
N ASP A 136 0.66 8.75 12.85
CA ASP A 136 -0.12 8.90 14.08
C ASP A 136 0.30 7.83 15.10
N GLU A 137 0.44 8.24 16.36
CA GLU A 137 0.89 7.36 17.42
C GLU A 137 -0.07 6.17 17.60
N GLY A 138 0.51 4.98 17.67
CA GLY A 138 -0.21 3.72 17.76
C GLY A 138 -0.34 2.99 16.42
N THR A 139 -0.24 3.70 15.30
CA THR A 139 -0.56 3.16 13.96
C THR A 139 0.63 2.46 13.31
N ASP A 140 0.34 1.59 12.35
CA ASP A 140 1.35 0.85 11.58
C ASP A 140 1.72 1.56 10.26
N ILE A 141 2.95 1.29 9.82
CA ILE A 141 3.46 1.64 8.49
C ILE A 141 3.86 0.34 7.81
N ILE A 142 3.37 0.10 6.60
CA ILE A 142 3.78 -1.06 5.79
C ILE A 142 4.31 -0.60 4.44
N THR A 143 5.36 -1.27 3.96
CA THR A 143 5.81 -1.19 2.58
C THR A 143 5.67 -2.54 1.89
N VAL A 144 4.99 -2.59 0.76
CA VAL A 144 4.83 -3.81 -0.06
C VAL A 144 5.41 -3.65 -1.45
N GLY A 145 5.99 -4.73 -1.97
CA GLY A 145 6.51 -4.82 -3.33
C GLY A 145 5.47 -5.39 -4.29
N GLN A 146 5.20 -4.66 -5.36
CA GLN A 146 4.32 -5.06 -6.45
C GLN A 146 5.07 -5.05 -7.78
N PHE A 147 4.65 -5.90 -8.71
CA PHE A 147 5.22 -5.99 -10.04
C PHE A 147 4.12 -5.67 -11.05
N GLU A 148 4.17 -4.47 -11.62
CA GLU A 148 3.24 -4.01 -12.66
C GLU A 148 3.91 -4.10 -14.02
N GLU A 149 3.22 -4.69 -15.00
CA GLU A 149 3.72 -4.84 -16.39
C GLU A 149 5.11 -5.47 -16.46
N SER A 150 5.37 -6.48 -15.62
CA SER A 150 6.69 -7.09 -15.52
C SER A 150 7.08 -7.79 -16.81
N THR A 151 8.28 -7.48 -17.28
CA THR A 151 8.92 -8.19 -18.38
C THR A 151 10.08 -8.98 -17.81
N LEU A 152 10.16 -10.26 -18.19
CA LEU A 152 11.26 -11.13 -17.84
C LEU A 152 12.27 -11.13 -18.98
N MET A 153 13.51 -10.76 -18.68
CA MET A 153 14.62 -10.75 -19.63
C MET A 153 15.70 -11.70 -19.16
N ARG A 154 16.36 -12.38 -20.09
CA ARG A 154 17.48 -13.27 -19.78
C ARG A 154 18.79 -12.56 -20.12
N ASN A 155 19.77 -12.68 -19.24
CA ASN A 155 21.10 -12.18 -19.49
C ASN A 155 21.76 -13.03 -20.59
N ALA A 156 22.36 -12.36 -21.56
CA ALA A 156 23.04 -12.99 -22.68
C ALA A 156 24.46 -13.47 -22.30
N ASN A 157 25.06 -12.87 -21.27
CA ASN A 157 26.34 -13.33 -20.75
C ASN A 157 26.18 -14.70 -20.10
N THR A 158 27.16 -15.57 -20.33
CA THR A 158 27.26 -16.88 -19.66
C THR A 158 27.66 -16.76 -18.18
N SER A 159 28.12 -15.58 -17.76
CA SER A 159 28.50 -15.26 -16.39
C SER A 159 28.02 -13.87 -16.00
N TRP A 160 27.54 -13.74 -14.77
CA TRP A 160 27.19 -12.45 -14.19
C TRP A 160 28.40 -11.51 -14.19
N PRO A 161 28.28 -10.25 -14.65
CA PRO A 161 29.37 -9.27 -14.70
C PRO A 161 30.00 -8.93 -13.34
N GLY A 162 29.45 -9.42 -12.22
CA GLY A 162 29.94 -9.15 -10.87
C GLY A 162 29.54 -7.75 -10.38
N ASN A 163 30.12 -7.32 -9.26
CA ASN A 163 29.74 -6.06 -8.59
C ASN A 163 30.34 -4.81 -9.26
N ASN A 164 31.04 -4.96 -10.39
CA ASN A 164 31.83 -3.88 -10.97
C ASN A 164 31.02 -3.08 -12.01
N SER A 165 30.56 -1.91 -11.56
CA SER A 165 30.36 -0.61 -12.23
C SER A 165 30.65 -0.40 -13.72
N THR A 166 31.63 -1.09 -14.31
CA THR A 166 32.15 -0.82 -15.66
C THR A 166 31.93 -1.97 -16.62
N THR A 167 31.27 -3.03 -16.18
CA THR A 167 31.11 -4.24 -16.98
C THR A 167 29.79 -4.20 -17.72
N THR A 168 29.86 -4.24 -19.06
CA THR A 168 28.67 -4.30 -19.91
C THR A 168 27.89 -5.60 -19.68
N ALA A 169 26.62 -5.45 -19.31
CA ALA A 169 25.64 -6.51 -19.27
C ALA A 169 24.85 -6.52 -20.58
N TYR A 170 24.55 -7.71 -21.09
CA TYR A 170 23.74 -7.87 -22.29
C TYR A 170 22.44 -8.58 -21.91
N TRP A 171 21.30 -8.04 -22.36
CA TRP A 171 19.98 -8.61 -22.10
C TRP A 171 19.31 -9.00 -23.41
N PHE A 172 18.81 -10.23 -23.51
CA PHE A 172 18.00 -10.64 -24.65
C PHE A 172 16.68 -9.88 -24.63
N TYR A 173 16.41 -9.12 -25.69
CA TYR A 173 15.21 -8.32 -25.83
C TYR A 173 14.90 -8.06 -27.30
N GLU A 174 13.69 -8.46 -27.72
CA GLU A 174 13.28 -8.51 -29.12
C GLU A 174 11.94 -7.84 -29.42
N GLN A 175 11.29 -7.20 -28.44
CA GLN A 175 9.92 -6.72 -28.60
C GLN A 175 9.75 -5.64 -29.68
N GLY A 176 10.79 -4.88 -30.00
CA GLY A 176 10.77 -3.92 -31.10
C GLY A 176 11.28 -4.48 -32.44
N CYS A 177 11.78 -5.71 -32.46
CA CYS A 177 12.18 -6.37 -33.68
C CYS A 177 10.94 -6.97 -34.36
N GLU A 178 10.70 -6.65 -35.64
CA GLU A 178 9.66 -7.36 -36.40
C GLU A 178 9.97 -8.86 -36.45
N ALA A 179 8.90 -9.68 -36.45
CA ALA A 179 8.92 -11.13 -36.21
C ALA A 179 10.21 -11.81 -36.71
N TYR A 180 11.05 -12.21 -35.76
CA TYR A 180 12.22 -13.03 -36.02
C TYR A 180 11.79 -14.35 -36.68
N ILE A 181 11.99 -14.46 -38.00
CA ILE A 181 11.86 -15.72 -38.74
C ILE A 181 13.29 -16.19 -39.08
N PRO A 182 13.89 -17.11 -38.31
CA PRO A 182 15.20 -17.66 -38.67
C PRO A 182 15.13 -18.32 -40.06
N PRO A 183 16.11 -18.13 -40.97
CA PRO A 183 17.51 -17.75 -40.73
C PRO A 183 17.91 -16.31 -41.12
N ALA A 184 16.98 -15.47 -41.56
CA ALA A 184 17.26 -14.09 -41.94
C ALA A 184 16.63 -13.14 -40.91
N LEU A 185 17.47 -12.41 -40.18
CA LEU A 185 16.99 -11.26 -39.38
C LEU A 185 16.41 -10.25 -40.39
N PRO A 186 15.10 -9.95 -40.38
CA PRO A 186 14.60 -8.81 -41.14
C PRO A 186 15.31 -7.53 -40.64
N ALA A 187 15.29 -6.47 -41.45
CA ALA A 187 15.72 -5.14 -41.00
C ALA A 187 14.74 -4.66 -39.91
N GLY A 188 14.93 -5.15 -38.69
CA GLY A 188 14.16 -4.75 -37.53
C GLY A 188 14.50 -3.32 -37.15
N ASP A 189 13.53 -2.63 -36.55
CA ASP A 189 13.70 -1.26 -36.11
C ASP A 189 14.50 -1.23 -34.80
N ASP A 190 15.83 -1.19 -34.92
CA ASP A 190 16.79 -1.12 -33.81
C ASP A 190 16.46 0.01 -32.83
N ALA A 191 16.05 1.17 -33.38
CA ALA A 191 15.69 2.34 -32.60
C ALA A 191 14.40 2.11 -31.81
N ARG A 192 13.40 1.46 -32.40
CA ARG A 192 12.17 1.08 -31.70
C ARG A 192 12.42 0.02 -30.62
N ASN A 193 13.29 -0.95 -30.86
CA ASN A 193 13.62 -1.97 -29.85
C ASN A 193 14.30 -1.33 -28.63
N LEU A 194 15.26 -0.43 -28.85
CA LEU A 194 15.86 0.33 -27.76
C LEU A 194 14.85 1.24 -27.04
N ALA A 195 13.95 1.92 -27.78
CA ALA A 195 12.92 2.75 -27.17
C ALA A 195 11.93 1.95 -26.30
N LEU A 196 11.55 0.74 -26.74
CA LEU A 196 10.71 -0.15 -25.95
C LEU A 196 11.46 -0.68 -24.73
N PHE A 197 12.73 -1.06 -24.88
CA PHE A 197 13.57 -1.44 -23.75
C PHE A 197 13.68 -0.32 -22.72
N ASP A 198 14.00 0.91 -23.15
CA ASP A 198 14.07 2.12 -22.32
C ASP A 198 12.75 2.37 -21.57
N SER A 199 11.61 2.10 -22.21
CA SER A 199 10.29 2.26 -21.59
C SER A 199 10.01 1.21 -20.52
N VAL A 200 10.38 -0.05 -20.77
CA VAL A 200 10.12 -1.19 -19.88
C VAL A 200 11.03 -1.16 -18.65
N THR A 201 12.27 -0.72 -18.80
CA THR A 201 13.21 -0.51 -17.68
C THR A 201 12.97 0.82 -16.95
N GLY A 202 12.19 1.73 -17.56
CA GLY A 202 11.82 3.01 -16.97
C GLY A 202 13.00 4.00 -16.89
N LYS A 203 13.74 4.15 -17.98
CA LYS A 203 14.83 5.12 -18.10
C LYS A 203 14.40 6.54 -17.75
N GLY A 204 15.26 7.28 -17.04
CA GLY A 204 15.05 8.69 -16.70
C GLY A 204 14.12 8.94 -15.51
N THR A 205 13.66 7.89 -14.84
CA THR A 205 12.66 8.03 -13.76
C THR A 205 13.26 8.03 -12.35
N HIS A 206 14.53 7.69 -12.20
CA HIS A 206 15.20 7.66 -10.90
C HIS A 206 15.93 8.98 -10.60
N GLY A 207 15.46 9.71 -9.59
CA GLY A 207 16.14 10.90 -9.04
C GLY A 207 16.38 12.06 -10.03
N GLY A 208 15.68 12.06 -11.18
CA GLY A 208 15.90 13.02 -12.26
C GLY A 208 17.15 12.79 -13.10
N SER A 209 17.87 11.68 -12.89
CA SER A 209 19.01 11.32 -13.74
C SER A 209 18.53 10.72 -15.06
N PRO A 210 18.85 11.31 -16.22
CA PRO A 210 18.26 10.94 -17.51
C PRO A 210 18.63 9.52 -17.97
N ASN A 211 19.69 8.94 -17.42
CA ASN A 211 20.23 7.65 -17.85
C ASN A 211 19.94 6.49 -16.89
N PHE A 212 19.29 6.76 -15.75
CA PHE A 212 19.07 5.73 -14.73
C PHE A 212 17.74 5.02 -14.95
N SER A 213 17.71 3.69 -14.79
CA SER A 213 16.47 2.92 -14.77
C SER A 213 15.72 3.04 -13.45
N LYS A 214 14.47 2.56 -13.44
CA LYS A 214 13.80 2.17 -12.19
C LYS A 214 14.59 1.05 -11.51
N LEU A 215 14.34 0.89 -10.21
CA LEU A 215 14.85 -0.27 -9.48
C LEU A 215 14.19 -1.54 -10.02
N MET A 216 14.99 -2.53 -10.35
CA MET A 216 14.57 -3.82 -10.88
C MET A 216 15.15 -4.94 -10.02
N VAL A 217 14.75 -6.18 -10.29
CA VAL A 217 15.28 -7.35 -9.58
C VAL A 217 15.96 -8.28 -10.57
N ALA A 218 17.23 -8.57 -10.33
CA ALA A 218 17.95 -9.62 -11.03
C ALA A 218 18.01 -10.87 -10.14
N PHE A 219 17.84 -12.05 -10.72
CA PHE A 219 17.92 -13.31 -10.00
C PHE A 219 18.55 -14.43 -10.84
N ASP A 220 19.20 -15.39 -10.18
CA ASP A 220 19.80 -16.55 -10.83
C ASP A 220 18.92 -17.80 -10.80
N GLU A 221 19.35 -18.88 -11.47
CA GLU A 221 18.67 -20.18 -11.45
C GLU A 221 18.56 -20.79 -10.04
N SER A 222 19.49 -20.42 -9.14
CA SER A 222 19.44 -20.77 -7.71
C SER A 222 18.48 -19.87 -6.91
N ARG A 223 17.75 -18.96 -7.59
CA ARG A 223 16.79 -18.01 -7.04
C ARG A 223 17.37 -17.01 -6.06
N ARG A 224 18.69 -16.84 -6.06
CA ARG A 224 19.32 -15.74 -5.34
C ARG A 224 19.04 -14.47 -6.14
N TYR A 225 18.80 -13.36 -5.47
CA TYR A 225 18.37 -12.13 -6.12
C TYR A 225 19.12 -10.92 -5.56
N LEU A 226 19.10 -9.85 -6.33
CA LEU A 226 19.64 -8.55 -5.97
C LEU A 226 18.84 -7.43 -6.63
N PHE A 227 18.97 -6.22 -6.09
CA PHE A 227 18.45 -5.04 -6.73
C PHE A 227 19.37 -4.60 -7.87
N TYR A 228 18.77 -4.38 -9.03
CA TYR A 228 19.47 -4.05 -10.26
C TYR A 228 19.03 -2.69 -10.77
N GLN A 229 20.00 -1.84 -11.09
CA GLN A 229 19.77 -0.55 -11.70
C GLN A 229 20.74 -0.33 -12.85
N ILE A 230 20.18 0.02 -14.02
CA ILE A 230 20.94 0.43 -15.19
C ILE A 230 21.31 1.89 -15.01
N THR A 231 22.56 2.21 -15.25
CA THR A 231 23.13 3.56 -15.13
C THR A 231 23.50 4.14 -16.49
N ASP A 232 23.81 3.27 -17.46
CA ASP A 232 24.02 3.66 -18.84
C ASP A 232 23.38 2.64 -19.80
N TYR A 233 22.71 3.16 -20.82
CA TYR A 233 22.04 2.39 -21.86
C TYR A 233 22.89 2.27 -23.13
N LEU A 234 24.17 2.70 -23.11
CA LEU A 234 25.16 2.48 -24.16
C LEU A 234 24.60 2.66 -25.58
N SER A 235 23.95 3.80 -25.84
CA SER A 235 23.18 4.03 -27.08
C SER A 235 24.00 3.80 -28.36
N GLY A 236 25.30 4.09 -28.34
CA GLY A 236 26.21 3.81 -29.45
C GLY A 236 26.41 2.31 -29.75
N SER A 237 26.42 1.48 -28.71
CA SER A 237 26.55 0.01 -28.82
C SER A 237 25.23 -0.66 -29.22
N ASN A 238 24.10 0.00 -29.00
CA ASN A 238 22.76 -0.50 -29.30
C ASN A 238 22.21 -0.05 -30.66
N THR A 239 23.08 0.23 -31.62
CA THR A 239 22.68 0.64 -32.98
C THR A 239 22.24 -0.52 -33.88
N THR A 240 22.46 -1.77 -33.46
CA THR A 240 22.19 -2.99 -34.25
C THR A 240 21.49 -4.10 -33.45
N THR A 241 20.66 -3.72 -32.46
CA THR A 241 20.02 -4.65 -31.51
C THR A 241 19.16 -5.75 -32.17
N CYS A 242 18.51 -5.45 -33.29
CA CYS A 242 17.73 -6.34 -34.15
C CYS A 242 18.48 -6.73 -35.43
N SER A 243 19.16 -5.78 -36.09
CA SER A 243 19.71 -5.98 -37.44
C SER A 243 21.00 -6.80 -37.50
N GLY A 244 21.64 -7.04 -36.35
CA GLY A 244 22.77 -7.95 -36.24
C GLY A 244 23.65 -7.64 -35.05
N PRO A 245 23.26 -8.02 -33.81
CA PRO A 245 24.05 -7.73 -32.63
C PRO A 245 25.44 -8.37 -32.81
N ALA A 246 26.46 -7.51 -32.86
CA ALA A 246 27.83 -7.90 -33.21
C ALA A 246 28.53 -8.59 -32.04
N ASP A 247 28.03 -8.41 -30.82
CA ASP A 247 28.74 -8.82 -29.62
C ASP A 247 28.63 -10.33 -29.35
N PRO A 248 29.76 -11.00 -29.02
CA PRO A 248 29.80 -12.44 -28.75
C PRO A 248 28.76 -12.94 -27.73
N PRO A 249 28.42 -12.20 -26.65
CA PRO A 249 27.41 -12.64 -25.68
C PRO A 249 26.01 -12.79 -26.28
N CYS A 250 25.70 -12.08 -27.37
CA CYS A 250 24.38 -12.11 -28.00
C CYS A 250 24.20 -13.28 -28.98
N GLN A 251 24.99 -14.34 -28.82
CA GLN A 251 24.96 -15.53 -29.64
C GLN A 251 24.60 -16.76 -28.81
N VAL A 252 23.54 -17.46 -29.22
CA VAL A 252 23.13 -18.73 -28.61
C VAL A 252 23.35 -19.84 -29.61
N SER A 253 24.24 -20.78 -29.29
CA SER A 253 24.61 -21.89 -30.20
C SER A 253 25.03 -21.44 -31.60
N GLY A 254 25.78 -20.33 -31.68
CA GLY A 254 26.25 -19.73 -32.94
C GLY A 254 25.20 -18.95 -33.73
N LYS A 255 23.97 -18.82 -33.23
CA LYS A 255 22.93 -17.97 -33.81
C LYS A 255 22.89 -16.63 -33.10
N ARG A 256 22.84 -15.53 -33.86
CA ARG A 256 22.66 -14.18 -33.33
C ARG A 256 21.22 -14.00 -32.85
N MET A 257 21.07 -13.48 -31.64
CA MET A 257 19.80 -13.20 -30.98
C MET A 257 19.72 -11.72 -30.63
N PRO A 258 18.57 -11.05 -30.79
CA PRO A 258 18.42 -9.65 -30.42
C PRO A 258 18.78 -9.38 -28.96
N CYS A 259 19.62 -8.39 -28.72
CA CYS A 259 20.09 -8.06 -27.38
C CYS A 259 20.32 -6.55 -27.22
N VAL A 260 20.30 -6.10 -25.97
CA VAL A 260 20.60 -4.71 -25.58
C VAL A 260 21.76 -4.73 -24.59
N ALA A 261 22.81 -3.97 -24.90
CA ALA A 261 23.98 -3.74 -24.07
C ALA A 261 23.71 -2.59 -23.09
N VAL A 262 24.01 -2.78 -21.81
CA VAL A 262 23.83 -1.77 -20.77
C VAL A 262 24.98 -1.82 -19.79
N GLU A 263 25.29 -0.71 -19.14
CA GLU A 263 26.08 -0.69 -17.93
C GLU A 263 25.14 -0.58 -16.74
N ALA A 264 25.35 -1.45 -15.77
CA ALA A 264 24.54 -1.50 -14.58
C ALA A 264 25.41 -1.78 -13.38
N TYR A 265 24.97 -1.25 -12.26
CA TYR A 265 25.66 -1.38 -11.00
C TYR A 265 24.77 -2.22 -10.08
N PRO A 266 25.08 -3.49 -9.89
CA PRO A 266 24.25 -4.34 -9.04
C PRO A 266 24.45 -4.10 -7.54
N ASP A 267 25.36 -3.19 -7.14
CA ASP A 267 25.70 -2.86 -5.73
C ASP A 267 25.66 -1.33 -5.45
N THR A 268 25.32 -0.50 -6.44
CA THR A 268 25.14 0.97 -6.24
C THR A 268 23.71 1.43 -6.43
N ALA A 269 22.76 0.52 -6.64
CA ALA A 269 21.43 0.80 -6.14
C ALA A 269 21.67 1.13 -4.66
N ALA A 270 21.46 2.37 -4.24
CA ALA A 270 21.70 2.82 -2.86
C ALA A 270 20.85 2.05 -1.81
N LEU A 271 20.17 1.00 -2.26
CA LEU A 271 19.25 0.11 -1.60
C LEU A 271 19.67 -1.32 -1.94
N ASN A 272 19.74 -2.16 -0.93
CA ASN A 272 20.10 -3.56 -0.98
C ASN A 272 18.98 -4.36 -0.33
N ALA A 273 18.45 -5.34 -1.05
CA ALA A 273 17.29 -6.11 -0.59
C ALA A 273 17.65 -6.98 0.62
N PRO A 274 16.74 -7.11 1.62
CA PRO A 274 16.94 -8.03 2.73
C PRO A 274 16.98 -9.45 2.18
N GLY A 275 17.93 -10.27 2.62
CA GLY A 275 18.18 -11.61 2.10
C GLY A 275 18.56 -11.73 0.62
N GLY A 276 18.92 -10.62 0.00
CA GLY A 276 19.58 -10.59 -1.31
C GLY A 276 21.05 -11.01 -1.23
N VAL A 277 21.62 -11.36 -2.38
CA VAL A 277 23.05 -11.62 -2.55
C VAL A 277 23.70 -10.49 -3.33
N ARG A 278 25.02 -10.39 -3.26
CA ARG A 278 25.74 -9.35 -4.00
C ARG A 278 26.18 -9.79 -5.39
N ALA A 279 26.40 -11.09 -5.56
CA ALA A 279 26.79 -11.68 -6.82
C ALA A 279 25.89 -12.87 -7.16
N LEU A 280 25.39 -12.86 -8.40
CA LEU A 280 24.63 -13.96 -8.98
C LEU A 280 25.55 -14.93 -9.70
N THR A 281 25.13 -16.19 -9.84
CA THR A 281 25.91 -17.24 -10.52
C THR A 281 25.07 -17.94 -11.57
N GLY A 282 25.68 -18.37 -12.67
CA GLY A 282 24.95 -19.06 -13.73
C GLY A 282 24.13 -18.08 -14.58
N ILE A 283 23.03 -18.59 -15.16
CA ILE A 283 22.13 -17.78 -15.98
C ILE A 283 21.32 -16.85 -15.08
N VAL A 284 21.33 -15.57 -15.42
CA VAL A 284 20.61 -14.53 -14.69
C VAL A 284 19.41 -14.05 -15.50
N HIS A 285 18.32 -13.81 -14.78
CA HIS A 285 17.12 -13.19 -15.29
C HIS A 285 16.90 -11.83 -14.62
N LEU A 286 16.37 -10.88 -15.38
CA LEU A 286 15.96 -9.56 -14.92
C LEU A 286 14.45 -9.47 -14.99
N THR A 287 13.83 -9.06 -13.90
CA THR A 287 12.40 -8.73 -13.84
C THR A 287 12.24 -7.23 -13.65
N THR A 288 11.50 -6.61 -14.57
CA THR A 288 11.15 -5.19 -14.52
C THR A 288 9.80 -4.96 -13.84
N GLY A 289 9.41 -3.70 -13.70
CA GLY A 289 8.08 -3.34 -13.22
C GLY A 289 7.91 -3.36 -11.70
N MET A 290 8.99 -3.55 -10.94
CA MET A 290 8.94 -3.47 -9.48
C MET A 290 8.56 -2.06 -9.02
N ARG A 291 7.55 -1.97 -8.16
CA ARG A 291 7.08 -0.76 -7.51
C ARG A 291 6.84 -1.05 -6.04
N PHE A 292 7.22 -0.12 -5.18
CA PHE A 292 6.87 -0.17 -3.77
C PHE A 292 5.66 0.70 -3.51
N MET A 293 4.74 0.21 -2.70
CA MET A 293 3.65 1.00 -2.16
C MET A 293 3.76 1.01 -0.65
N THR A 294 3.76 2.21 -0.08
CA THR A 294 3.83 2.41 1.36
C THR A 294 2.53 3.04 1.86
N PHE A 295 2.02 2.55 2.99
CA PHE A 295 0.85 3.10 3.66
C PHE A 295 1.19 3.57 5.06
N ARG A 296 0.56 4.68 5.46
CA ARG A 296 0.56 5.16 6.83
C ARG A 296 -0.74 5.90 7.15
N VAL A 297 -0.99 6.10 8.44
CA VAL A 297 -1.98 7.07 8.91
C VAL A 297 -1.26 8.29 9.44
N CYS A 298 -1.62 9.47 8.94
CA CYS A 298 -1.03 10.72 9.38
C CYS A 298 -2.08 11.81 9.52
N ASN A 299 -2.18 12.41 10.71
CA ASN A 299 -3.23 13.36 11.07
C ASN A 299 -4.63 12.87 10.65
N ARG A 300 -4.89 11.60 10.94
CA ARG A 300 -6.13 10.90 10.61
C ARG A 300 -6.44 10.76 9.11
N TRP A 301 -5.45 10.93 8.25
CA TRP A 301 -5.55 10.59 6.83
C TRP A 301 -4.84 9.28 6.57
N LEU A 302 -5.53 8.35 5.91
CA LEU A 302 -4.86 7.23 5.27
C LEU A 302 -4.11 7.77 4.05
N GLN A 303 -2.80 7.65 4.06
CA GLN A 303 -1.91 8.13 3.01
C GLN A 303 -1.21 6.97 2.32
N GLN A 304 -0.94 7.15 1.03
CA GLN A 304 -0.15 6.25 0.21
C GLN A 304 1.05 6.98 -0.38
N ARG A 305 2.18 6.29 -0.43
CA ARG A 305 3.36 6.70 -1.19
C ARG A 305 3.67 5.64 -2.24
N ASN A 306 4.00 6.10 -3.45
CA ASN A 306 4.56 5.25 -4.50
C ASN A 306 6.08 5.31 -4.38
N GLY A 307 6.65 4.36 -3.65
CA GLY A 307 8.07 4.32 -3.31
C GLY A 307 8.30 3.62 -1.99
N LEU A 308 9.57 3.30 -1.73
CA LEU A 308 10.01 2.77 -0.45
C LEU A 308 9.87 3.86 0.62
N PHE A 309 9.44 3.46 1.81
CA PHE A 309 9.46 4.34 2.98
C PHE A 309 10.90 4.61 3.40
N ASP A 310 11.24 5.87 3.62
CA ASP A 310 12.51 6.26 4.25
C ASP A 310 12.20 7.11 5.49
N PRO A 311 12.45 6.61 6.71
CA PRO A 311 12.16 7.34 7.93
C PRO A 311 12.90 8.67 8.03
N THR A 312 14.04 8.84 7.35
CA THR A 312 14.79 10.12 7.38
C THR A 312 14.17 11.17 6.48
N ALA A 313 13.72 10.78 5.28
CA ALA A 313 13.10 11.68 4.32
C ALA A 313 11.58 11.86 4.54
N ASP A 314 10.92 10.85 5.13
CA ASP A 314 9.46 10.75 5.26
C ASP A 314 8.94 11.00 6.68
N ALA A 315 9.80 11.42 7.62
CA ALA A 315 9.43 11.87 8.97
C ALA A 315 8.74 13.25 8.98
N ASN A 316 7.75 13.42 8.12
CA ASN A 316 7.10 14.69 7.84
C ASN A 316 5.59 14.65 8.12
N CYS A 317 5.11 13.80 9.01
CA CYS A 317 3.69 13.81 9.38
C CYS A 317 3.36 15.08 10.19
N PRO A 318 2.65 16.08 9.63
CA PRO A 318 2.37 17.31 10.36
C PRO A 318 1.40 17.03 11.51
N ALA A 319 1.53 17.78 12.61
CA ALA A 319 0.64 17.66 13.76
C ALA A 319 -0.82 18.01 13.41
N GLU A 320 -1.02 18.91 12.45
CA GLU A 320 -2.31 19.31 11.89
C GLU A 320 -2.12 19.64 10.40
N GLY A 321 -3.05 19.22 9.53
CA GLY A 321 -2.97 19.47 8.10
C GLY A 321 -4.10 18.86 7.29
N ASP A 322 -4.31 19.39 6.09
CA ASP A 322 -5.32 18.99 5.09
C ASP A 322 -5.01 17.65 4.37
N GLY A 323 -4.05 16.88 4.88
CA GLY A 323 -3.55 15.66 4.26
C GLY A 323 -2.46 15.87 3.21
N ASN A 324 -2.05 17.11 2.93
CA ASN A 324 -0.94 17.36 2.01
C ASN A 324 0.40 17.15 2.70
N THR A 325 1.01 15.99 2.45
CA THR A 325 2.36 15.70 2.89
C THR A 325 3.25 15.45 1.67
N PRO A 326 4.39 16.16 1.51
CA PRO A 326 5.24 16.00 0.32
C PRO A 326 5.66 14.54 0.11
N GLY A 327 5.46 14.02 -1.11
CA GLY A 327 5.74 12.63 -1.46
C GLY A 327 4.65 11.62 -1.07
N TRP A 328 3.53 12.08 -0.50
CA TRP A 328 2.40 11.26 -0.10
C TRP A 328 1.11 11.72 -0.77
N THR A 329 0.26 10.76 -1.11
CA THR A 329 -1.09 10.96 -1.64
C THR A 329 -2.09 10.61 -0.54
N SER A 330 -2.94 11.57 -0.17
CA SER A 330 -4.04 11.32 0.76
C SER A 330 -5.17 10.56 0.07
N LEU A 331 -5.56 9.42 0.65
CA LEU A 331 -6.59 8.55 0.11
C LEU A 331 -7.95 8.80 0.77
N LEU A 332 -7.99 8.69 2.10
CA LEU A 332 -9.23 8.76 2.87
C LEU A 332 -9.03 9.56 4.16
N PRO A 333 -9.91 10.53 4.45
CA PRO A 333 -9.88 11.25 5.73
C PRO A 333 -10.49 10.41 6.85
N ASN A 334 -10.34 10.90 8.08
CA ASN A 334 -11.01 10.37 9.28
C ASN A 334 -10.68 8.91 9.61
N VAL A 335 -9.51 8.44 9.21
CA VAL A 335 -8.96 7.14 9.63
C VAL A 335 -8.09 7.39 10.86
N GLU A 336 -8.50 6.93 12.04
CA GLU A 336 -7.77 7.19 13.28
C GLU A 336 -6.67 6.17 13.59
N ASP A 337 -6.78 4.97 13.02
CA ASP A 337 -5.86 3.86 13.29
C ASP A 337 -5.82 2.88 12.12
N LEU A 338 -4.63 2.34 11.89
CA LEU A 338 -4.32 1.30 10.92
C LEU A 338 -3.41 0.27 11.60
N GLN A 339 -3.87 -0.97 11.68
CA GLN A 339 -3.12 -2.09 12.24
C GLN A 339 -3.00 -3.20 11.19
N ILE A 340 -1.83 -3.81 11.09
CA ILE A 340 -1.50 -4.83 10.10
C ILE A 340 -0.86 -6.01 10.81
N ALA A 341 -1.62 -7.08 10.96
CA ALA A 341 -1.12 -8.33 11.51
C ALA A 341 -0.62 -9.27 10.39
N TYR A 342 0.53 -9.88 10.61
CA TYR A 342 1.17 -10.80 9.66
C TYR A 342 0.69 -12.22 9.94
N ILE A 343 0.14 -12.90 8.94
CA ILE A 343 -0.33 -14.30 9.02
C ILE A 343 0.75 -15.18 8.40
N TYR A 344 1.36 -16.08 9.18
CA TYR A 344 2.40 -17.00 8.73
C TYR A 344 1.81 -18.32 8.24
N ASP A 345 2.61 -19.08 7.50
CA ASP A 345 2.23 -20.41 6.98
C ASP A 345 2.00 -21.47 8.06
N ASP A 346 2.62 -21.32 9.23
CA ASP A 346 2.38 -22.17 10.40
C ASP A 346 1.06 -21.84 11.13
N GLY A 347 0.31 -20.85 10.63
CA GLY A 347 -0.96 -20.39 11.19
C GLY A 347 -0.81 -19.39 12.33
N ARG A 348 0.41 -19.04 12.75
CA ARG A 348 0.63 -17.97 13.72
C ARG A 348 0.29 -16.61 13.11
N VAL A 349 -0.11 -15.69 13.97
CA VAL A 349 -0.37 -14.29 13.61
C VAL A 349 0.49 -13.40 14.50
N MET A 350 1.30 -12.52 13.91
CA MET A 350 2.14 -11.54 14.61
C MET A 350 1.59 -10.13 14.45
N ASN A 351 2.00 -9.23 15.34
CA ASN A 351 1.44 -7.91 15.55
C ASN A 351 0.02 -8.00 16.13
N THR A 352 -0.10 -8.86 17.15
CA THR A 352 -1.30 -9.02 17.98
C THR A 352 -1.05 -8.55 19.45
N ALA A 353 -0.09 -7.65 19.70
CA ALA A 353 0.31 -7.11 21.01
C ALA A 353 1.24 -5.88 20.80
N HIS A 354 1.85 -5.28 21.84
CA HIS A 354 2.92 -4.23 21.87
C HIS A 354 4.18 -4.61 21.04
N LEU A 355 4.11 -5.67 20.24
CA LEU A 355 5.19 -6.27 19.49
C LEU A 355 5.58 -5.34 18.35
N ARG A 356 6.53 -4.47 18.66
CA ARG A 356 7.28 -3.75 17.65
C ARG A 356 8.07 -4.75 16.81
N LEU A 357 8.25 -4.43 15.54
CA LEU A 357 9.32 -5.05 14.75
C LEU A 357 10.62 -4.88 15.52
N ALA A 358 11.41 -5.95 15.65
CA ALA A 358 12.67 -5.89 16.38
C ALA A 358 13.56 -4.81 15.76
N THR A 359 13.85 -3.76 16.53
CA THR A 359 14.74 -2.66 16.14
C THR A 359 16.20 -2.95 16.47
N GLU A 360 16.42 -3.96 17.32
CA GLU A 360 17.73 -4.46 17.74
C GLU A 360 17.86 -5.93 17.31
N PRO A 361 19.08 -6.40 17.01
CA PRO A 361 19.30 -7.80 16.69
C PRO A 361 18.90 -8.64 17.91
N VAL A 362 18.04 -9.64 17.68
CA VAL A 362 17.60 -10.56 18.74
C VAL A 362 18.85 -11.14 19.40
N ALA A 363 19.00 -11.03 20.73
CA ALA A 363 20.17 -11.52 21.45
C ALA A 363 20.44 -13.00 21.09
N GLY A 364 21.54 -13.26 20.38
CA GLY A 364 21.81 -14.55 19.71
C GLY A 364 21.85 -14.49 18.18
N GLY A 365 21.55 -13.33 17.57
CA GLY A 365 21.73 -13.04 16.15
C GLY A 365 21.02 -14.04 15.26
N CYS A 366 19.68 -14.11 15.32
CA CYS A 366 18.97 -14.85 14.28
C CYS A 366 18.76 -13.93 13.07
N ASP A 367 19.82 -13.79 12.29
CA ASP A 367 19.59 -13.71 10.85
C ASP A 367 19.24 -15.13 10.41
N THR A 368 18.16 -15.28 9.67
CA THR A 368 17.92 -16.53 8.97
C THR A 368 19.14 -16.85 8.11
N ALA A 369 19.39 -18.13 7.77
CA ALA A 369 20.50 -18.49 6.88
C ALA A 369 20.48 -17.72 5.54
N THR A 370 19.33 -17.14 5.21
CA THR A 370 19.05 -16.30 4.05
C THR A 370 19.25 -14.80 4.27
N GLY A 371 19.67 -14.30 5.44
CA GLY A 371 19.90 -12.86 5.68
C GLY A 371 18.62 -12.03 5.79
N VAL A 372 17.49 -12.67 6.11
CA VAL A 372 16.23 -11.99 6.41
C VAL A 372 16.11 -11.84 7.93
N PRO A 373 15.85 -10.62 8.43
CA PRO A 373 15.65 -10.39 9.87
C PRO A 373 14.53 -11.26 10.42
N CYS A 374 14.80 -11.98 11.50
CA CYS A 374 13.77 -12.66 12.27
C CYS A 374 12.69 -11.69 12.74
N GLN A 375 11.45 -12.14 12.67
CA GLN A 375 10.30 -11.56 13.32
C GLN A 375 9.90 -12.52 14.45
N GLY A 376 10.19 -12.20 15.70
CA GLY A 376 9.98 -13.17 16.79
C GLY A 376 9.90 -12.57 18.18
N PHE A 377 9.21 -13.29 19.06
CA PHE A 377 9.15 -13.01 20.49
C PHE A 377 10.53 -13.23 21.11
N HIS A 378 11.02 -12.23 21.84
CA HIS A 378 12.23 -12.34 22.64
C HIS A 378 12.14 -13.60 23.55
N GLY A 379 12.97 -14.62 23.30
CA GLY A 379 13.13 -15.78 24.18
C GLY A 379 12.54 -17.13 23.73
N ASP A 380 11.93 -17.24 22.54
CA ASP A 380 11.50 -18.55 21.98
C ASP A 380 12.34 -18.94 20.73
N PRO A 381 13.43 -19.72 20.89
CA PRO A 381 14.28 -20.15 19.79
C PRO A 381 13.61 -21.16 18.84
N ALA A 382 12.43 -21.70 19.19
CA ALA A 382 11.67 -22.62 18.33
C ALA A 382 10.69 -21.89 17.37
N ALA A 383 10.63 -20.55 17.43
CA ALA A 383 9.73 -19.72 16.63
C ALA A 383 10.47 -18.58 15.91
N ILE A 384 11.59 -18.92 15.26
CA ILE A 384 12.21 -18.02 14.27
C ILE A 384 11.27 -17.94 13.06
N LEU A 385 10.39 -16.95 13.07
CA LEU A 385 9.57 -16.59 11.92
C LEU A 385 10.27 -15.48 11.14
N ASP A 386 10.04 -15.39 9.84
CA ASP A 386 10.54 -14.30 9.01
C ASP A 386 9.47 -13.82 8.03
N ILE A 387 9.72 -12.69 7.38
CA ILE A 387 8.76 -12.10 6.47
C ILE A 387 8.56 -12.90 5.17
N ALA A 388 9.47 -13.82 4.82
CA ALA A 388 9.28 -14.75 3.72
C ALA A 388 8.19 -15.79 4.06
N HIS A 389 8.02 -16.17 5.32
CA HIS A 389 6.99 -17.12 5.75
C HIS A 389 5.57 -16.53 5.89
N VAL A 390 5.40 -15.22 5.71
CA VAL A 390 4.07 -14.57 5.72
C VAL A 390 3.26 -14.96 4.49
N ILE A 391 2.06 -15.52 4.68
CA ILE A 391 1.11 -15.91 3.62
C ILE A 391 -0.01 -14.89 3.41
N GLY A 392 -0.18 -13.96 4.34
CA GLY A 392 -1.21 -12.93 4.24
C GLY A 392 -1.18 -11.94 5.40
N PHE A 393 -2.13 -11.02 5.36
CA PHE A 393 -2.30 -9.96 6.34
C PHE A 393 -3.71 -9.94 6.89
N ARG A 394 -3.84 -9.52 8.14
CA ARG A 394 -5.09 -9.02 8.71
C ARG A 394 -4.97 -7.52 8.85
N VAL A 395 -5.73 -6.77 8.05
CA VAL A 395 -5.79 -5.32 8.10
C VAL A 395 -6.97 -4.91 8.97
N THR A 396 -6.69 -4.14 10.02
CA THR A 396 -7.72 -3.54 10.87
C THR A 396 -7.65 -2.03 10.74
N VAL A 397 -8.79 -1.43 10.41
CA VAL A 397 -8.91 0.03 10.25
C VAL A 397 -9.97 0.56 11.20
N VAL A 398 -9.62 1.64 11.91
CA VAL A 398 -10.56 2.41 12.73
C VAL A 398 -10.83 3.73 12.04
N ALA A 399 -12.10 3.99 11.70
CA ALA A 399 -12.53 5.28 11.18
C ALA A 399 -13.50 5.97 12.13
N ARG A 400 -13.56 7.30 12.03
CA ARG A 400 -14.46 8.16 12.80
C ARG A 400 -15.40 8.96 11.91
N SER A 401 -16.48 9.49 12.49
CA SER A 401 -17.33 10.49 11.84
C SER A 401 -16.57 11.80 11.61
N SER A 402 -16.94 12.57 10.59
CA SER A 402 -16.30 13.87 10.32
C SER A 402 -16.63 14.94 11.35
N ALA A 403 -17.77 14.79 12.04
CA ALA A 403 -18.25 15.72 13.06
C ALA A 403 -18.62 15.00 14.36
N GLU A 404 -18.55 15.76 15.46
CA GLU A 404 -19.04 15.35 16.77
C GLU A 404 -20.57 15.31 16.81
N VAL A 405 -21.11 14.32 17.50
CA VAL A 405 -22.54 14.25 17.81
C VAL A 405 -22.80 15.04 19.09
N VAL A 406 -23.10 16.34 18.94
CA VAL A 406 -23.22 17.33 20.02
C VAL A 406 -24.16 16.90 21.16
N TRP A 407 -25.17 16.07 20.88
CA TRP A 407 -26.19 15.64 21.84
C TRP A 407 -25.94 14.24 22.42
N GLU A 408 -24.76 13.68 22.18
CA GLU A 408 -24.35 12.40 22.75
C GLU A 408 -23.46 12.63 23.97
N SER A 409 -23.62 11.79 25.00
CA SER A 409 -22.58 11.66 26.01
C SER A 409 -21.28 11.32 25.29
N PRO A 410 -20.13 11.89 25.68
CA PRO A 410 -18.84 11.50 25.14
C PRO A 410 -18.77 9.97 25.07
N ALA A 411 -18.53 9.45 23.87
CA ALA A 411 -18.57 8.03 23.64
C ALA A 411 -17.47 7.40 24.51
N GLN A 412 -17.83 6.45 25.38
CA GLN A 412 -16.84 5.59 26.04
C GLN A 412 -16.23 4.57 25.07
N LEU A 413 -16.62 4.60 23.79
CA LEU A 413 -15.97 3.84 22.73
C LEU A 413 -14.54 4.40 22.58
N ARG A 414 -13.68 3.79 23.40
CA ARG A 414 -12.23 3.86 23.34
C ARG A 414 -11.84 3.71 21.87
N ARG A 415 -10.83 4.47 21.44
CA ARG A 415 -9.95 4.05 20.33
C ARG A 415 -9.76 2.54 20.50
N VAL A 416 -9.98 1.71 19.48
CA VAL A 416 -9.80 0.27 19.68
C VAL A 416 -8.31 0.04 19.89
N VAL A 417 -7.94 -0.01 21.17
CA VAL A 417 -6.65 -0.40 21.73
C VAL A 417 -6.60 -1.92 21.73
N GLU A 418 -6.81 -2.54 20.57
CA GLU A 418 -6.37 -3.92 20.37
C GLU A 418 -5.06 -3.77 19.60
N ASP A 419 -3.95 -3.52 20.30
CA ASP A 419 -3.50 -4.65 21.11
C ASP A 419 -2.81 -4.38 22.46
N THR A 420 -2.60 -3.13 22.92
CA THR A 420 -1.87 -2.96 24.22
C THR A 420 -1.88 -1.57 24.93
N GLY A 421 -2.83 -1.32 25.85
CA GLY A 421 -2.45 -0.82 27.19
C GLY A 421 -2.12 0.66 27.55
N VAL A 422 -2.35 1.72 26.76
CA VAL A 422 -2.18 3.15 27.19
C VAL A 422 -3.40 4.00 26.77
N PRO A 423 -3.88 4.99 27.57
CA PRO A 423 -5.30 5.33 27.59
C PRO A 423 -5.75 6.09 26.34
N ALA A 424 -7.02 5.84 25.99
CA ALA A 424 -7.79 6.63 25.05
C ALA A 424 -7.57 8.13 25.29
N GLY A 425 -7.46 8.89 24.18
CA GLY A 425 -7.62 10.34 24.23
C GLY A 425 -8.91 10.72 24.95
N SER A 426 -8.96 11.97 25.43
CA SER A 426 -10.11 12.54 26.14
C SER A 426 -11.43 12.08 25.53
N PRO A 427 -12.43 11.68 26.34
CA PRO A 427 -13.73 11.26 25.84
C PRO A 427 -14.27 12.31 24.86
N ASP A 428 -14.50 11.89 23.62
CA ASP A 428 -15.00 12.75 22.55
C ASP A 428 -16.36 12.26 22.06
N ARG A 429 -17.03 13.08 21.24
CA ARG A 429 -18.40 12.79 20.76
C ARG A 429 -18.39 12.26 19.33
N PHE A 430 -17.27 11.71 18.85
CA PHE A 430 -17.18 11.13 17.53
C PHE A 430 -17.70 9.69 17.53
N ARG A 431 -18.37 9.28 16.45
CA ARG A 431 -18.75 7.89 16.23
C ARG A 431 -17.60 7.16 15.54
N ARG A 432 -17.19 6.03 16.10
CA ARG A 432 -16.13 5.17 15.54
C ARG A 432 -16.71 3.90 14.96
N HIS A 433 -16.04 3.36 13.94
CA HIS A 433 -16.28 2.03 13.43
C HIS A 433 -14.95 1.32 13.15
N VAL A 434 -14.91 0.04 13.48
CA VAL A 434 -13.75 -0.83 13.24
C VAL A 434 -14.12 -1.90 12.25
N VAL A 435 -13.26 -2.10 11.25
CA VAL A 435 -13.37 -3.16 10.26
C VAL A 435 -12.04 -3.91 10.25
N SER A 436 -12.11 -5.23 10.23
CA SER A 436 -10.95 -6.10 10.05
C SER A 436 -11.18 -7.01 8.85
N VAL A 437 -10.19 -7.10 7.96
CA VAL A 437 -10.23 -7.91 6.73
C VAL A 437 -8.95 -8.71 6.58
N ASN A 438 -9.07 -9.94 6.08
CA ASN A 438 -7.92 -10.77 5.74
C ASN A 438 -7.60 -10.67 4.24
N ALA A 439 -6.32 -10.48 3.94
CA ALA A 439 -5.78 -10.38 2.60
C ALA A 439 -4.66 -11.41 2.43
N LEU A 440 -4.91 -12.46 1.65
CA LEU A 440 -3.89 -13.46 1.34
C LEU A 440 -3.00 -13.00 0.17
N LEU A 441 -1.72 -13.31 0.24
CA LEU A 441 -0.73 -13.01 -0.81
C LEU A 441 -0.87 -14.01 -1.95
N ARG A 442 -1.09 -13.51 -3.17
CA ARG A 442 -1.48 -14.31 -4.33
C ARG A 442 -0.52 -15.46 -4.66
N ASN A 443 0.78 -15.30 -4.38
CA ASN A 443 1.82 -16.27 -4.74
C ASN A 443 2.33 -17.12 -3.56
N ARG A 444 1.80 -16.93 -2.34
CA ARG A 444 2.27 -17.61 -1.13
C ARG A 444 1.26 -18.55 -0.50
N VAL A 445 0.04 -18.60 -1.02
CA VAL A 445 -0.95 -19.59 -0.61
C VAL A 445 -0.59 -20.93 -1.26
N PRO A 446 -0.39 -22.01 -0.49
CA PRO A 446 -0.16 -23.33 -1.06
C PRO A 446 -1.36 -23.73 -1.92
N MET A 447 -1.10 -24.04 -3.20
CA MET A 447 -2.08 -24.71 -4.05
C MET A 447 -2.22 -26.14 -3.52
N THR A 448 -3.35 -26.43 -2.87
CA THR A 448 -3.71 -27.79 -2.44
C THR A 448 -4.15 -28.64 -3.61
#